data_AF-A0A973FRZ1-F1
#
_entry.id   AF-A0A973FRZ1-F1
#
_cell.length_a   1.000
_cell.length_b   1.000
_cell.length_c   1.000
_cell.angle_alpha   90.00
_cell.angle_beta   90.00
_cell.angle_gamma   90.00
#
_symmetry.space_group_name_H-M   'P 1'
#
loop_
_entity.id
_entity.type
_entity.pdbx_description
1 polymer ?
#
loop_
_entity_poly.entity_id
_entity_poly.type
_entity_poly.pdbx_seq_one_letter_code
_entity_poly.pdbx_strand_id
1 'polypeptide(L)'
;GRFEDYTLGRNISLARVKEIYHLFKKHGFKLAGLRSFETYITDEDLARRRELAAKLLADPALLARTRAEVSAAIAKLPASSKGVQARKSRRRAKSATPAPPAHEEVLR
;
A
#
# COMPACT_ATOMS: atom_id res chain seq x y z
N GLY A 1 -23.68 13.80 -17.69
CA GLY A 1 -22.62 13.23 -16.84
C GLY A 1 -22.94 13.54 -15.40
N ARG A 2 -22.58 12.66 -14.47
CA ARG A 2 -22.80 12.88 -13.03
C ARG A 2 -21.61 13.68 -12.48
N PHE A 3 -21.87 14.76 -11.75
CA PHE A 3 -20.85 15.58 -11.11
C PHE A 3 -20.66 15.11 -9.67
N GLU A 4 -19.58 14.38 -9.41
CA GLU A 4 -19.23 13.89 -8.09
C GLU A 4 -17.73 13.96 -7.85
N ASP A 5 -17.38 14.12 -6.58
CA ASP A 5 -15.99 14.15 -6.13
C ASP A 5 -15.42 12.73 -6.04
N TYR A 6 -14.37 12.47 -6.80
CA TYR A 6 -13.59 11.23 -6.71
C TYR A 6 -12.33 11.48 -5.88
N THR A 7 -12.29 10.98 -4.65
CA THR A 7 -11.11 11.03 -3.79
C THR A 7 -10.41 9.68 -3.74
N LEU A 8 -9.10 9.65 -3.97
CA LEU A 8 -8.24 8.50 -3.68
C LEU A 8 -7.89 8.48 -2.18
N GLY A 9 -8.90 8.19 -1.35
CA GLY A 9 -8.77 8.16 0.10
C GLY A 9 -8.82 6.74 0.68
N ARG A 10 -8.56 6.63 1.99
CA ARG A 10 -8.56 5.35 2.72
C ARG A 10 -9.88 4.57 2.60
N ASN A 11 -11.00 5.26 2.38
CA ASN A 11 -12.34 4.68 2.35
C ASN A 11 -12.91 4.53 0.91
N ILE A 12 -12.07 4.56 -0.13
CA ILE A 12 -12.57 4.39 -1.50
C ILE A 12 -13.06 2.96 -1.73
N SER A 13 -14.25 2.82 -2.34
CA SER A 13 -14.78 1.51 -2.70
C SER A 13 -14.16 1.00 -4.01
N LEU A 14 -14.03 -0.33 -4.13
CA LEU A 14 -13.54 -0.97 -5.36
C LEU A 14 -14.41 -0.64 -6.58
N ALA A 15 -15.72 -0.51 -6.40
CA ALA A 15 -16.65 -0.12 -7.45
C ALA A 15 -16.30 1.26 -8.03
N ARG A 16 -15.99 2.23 -7.16
CA ARG A 16 -15.58 3.59 -7.57
C ARG A 16 -14.23 3.58 -8.30
N VAL A 17 -13.28 2.73 -7.89
CA VAL A 17 -12.00 2.57 -8.62
C VAL A 17 -12.24 2.06 -10.03
N LYS A 18 -13.13 1.06 -10.19
CA LYS A 18 -13.50 0.54 -11.52
C LYS A 18 -14.17 1.63 -12.36
N GLU A 19 -15.06 2.44 -11.79
CA GLU A 19 -15.69 3.56 -12.50
C GLU A 19 -14.65 4.55 -13.05
N ILE A 20 -13.70 5.00 -12.21
CA ILE A 20 -12.59 5.88 -12.63
C ILE A 20 -11.81 5.23 -13.78
N TYR A 21 -11.54 3.93 -13.71
CA TYR A 21 -10.83 3.21 -14.75
C TYR A 21 -11.59 3.15 -16.09
N HIS A 22 -12.92 3.00 -16.07
CA HIS A 22 -13.73 3.05 -17.28
C HIS A 22 -13.73 4.47 -17.88
N LEU A 23 -13.80 5.51 -17.05
CA LEU A 23 -13.69 6.90 -17.48
C LEU A 23 -12.31 7.17 -18.11
N PHE A 24 -11.23 6.70 -17.47
CA PHE A 24 -9.87 6.76 -18.00
C PHE A 24 -9.78 6.18 -19.42
N LYS A 25 -10.34 4.97 -19.63
CA LYS A 25 -10.37 4.34 -20.95
C LYS A 25 -11.23 5.10 -21.96
N LYS A 26 -12.44 5.50 -21.55
CA LYS A 26 -13.41 6.20 -22.41
C LYS A 26 -12.80 7.47 -23.03
N HIS A 27 -11.96 8.16 -22.27
CA HIS A 27 -11.35 9.42 -22.69
C HIS A 27 -9.93 9.27 -23.23
N GLY A 28 -9.44 8.04 -23.44
CA GLY A 28 -8.14 7.78 -24.06
C GLY A 28 -6.94 8.28 -23.24
N PHE A 29 -7.11 8.44 -21.93
CA PHE A 29 -6.01 8.84 -21.06
C PHE A 29 -4.90 7.78 -21.08
N LYS A 30 -3.67 8.23 -20.86
CA LYS A 30 -2.47 7.39 -20.75
C LYS A 30 -1.77 7.67 -19.45
N LEU A 31 -1.15 6.64 -18.87
CA LEU A 31 -0.29 6.82 -17.70
C LEU A 31 1.01 7.48 -18.13
N ALA A 32 1.47 8.46 -17.34
CA ALA A 32 2.81 9.01 -17.51
C ALA A 32 3.88 7.98 -17.12
N GLY A 33 5.09 8.16 -17.64
CA GLY A 33 6.24 7.38 -17.22
C GLY A 33 6.52 7.54 -15.72
N LEU A 34 6.99 6.46 -15.09
CA LEU A 34 7.35 6.48 -13.67
C LEU A 34 8.59 7.35 -13.45
N ARG A 35 8.59 8.10 -12.35
CA ARG A 35 9.72 8.93 -11.92
C ARG A 35 10.20 8.55 -10.54
N SER A 36 11.50 8.64 -10.32
CA SER A 36 12.18 8.44 -9.03
C SER A 36 13.14 9.61 -8.82
N PHE A 37 12.98 10.35 -7.71
CA PHE A 37 13.78 11.56 -7.42
C PHE A 37 13.88 12.49 -8.66
N GLU A 38 12.72 12.88 -9.22
CA GLU A 38 12.58 13.72 -10.42
C GLU A 38 13.12 13.15 -11.74
N THR A 39 13.71 11.95 -11.75
CA THR A 39 14.26 11.31 -12.96
C THR A 39 13.32 10.25 -13.50
N TYR A 40 13.13 10.18 -14.82
CA TYR A 40 12.37 9.09 -15.44
C TYR A 40 13.07 7.75 -15.28
N ILE A 41 12.30 6.71 -14.99
CA ILE A 41 12.79 5.34 -14.99
C ILE A 41 12.94 4.91 -16.45
N THR A 42 14.15 4.47 -16.82
CA THR A 42 14.45 3.99 -18.17
C THR A 42 14.13 2.51 -18.34
N ASP A 43 14.04 2.05 -19.59
CA ASP A 43 13.88 0.62 -19.88
C ASP A 43 15.09 -0.20 -19.40
N GLU A 44 16.29 0.38 -19.45
CA GLU A 44 17.51 -0.22 -18.92
C GLU A 44 17.41 -0.46 -17.39
N ASP A 45 16.83 0.50 -16.66
CA ASP A 45 16.58 0.34 -15.23
C ASP A 45 15.58 -0.76 -14.92
N LEU A 46 14.55 -0.88 -15.77
CA LEU A 46 13.57 -1.95 -15.65
C LEU A 46 14.20 -3.31 -15.96
N ALA A 47 15.02 -3.42 -17.01
CA ALA A 47 15.71 -4.64 -17.39
C ALA A 47 16.63 -5.12 -16.25
N ARG A 48 17.48 -4.23 -15.73
CA ARG A 48 18.39 -4.54 -14.61
C ARG A 48 17.65 -5.04 -13.38
N ARG A 49 16.53 -4.40 -13.03
CA ARG A 49 15.70 -4.81 -11.88
C ARG A 49 15.02 -6.16 -12.12
N ARG A 50 14.57 -6.45 -13.34
CA ARG A 50 13.97 -7.73 -13.72
C ARG A 50 14.99 -8.87 -13.63
N GLU A 51 16.20 -8.66 -14.13
CA GLU A 51 17.28 -9.65 -14.03
C GLU A 51 17.63 -9.95 -12.57
N LEU A 52 17.76 -8.92 -11.74
CA LEU A 52 18.01 -9.10 -10.31
C LEU A 52 16.87 -9.87 -9.63
N ALA A 53 15.62 -9.53 -9.94
CA ALA A 53 14.46 -10.24 -9.43
C ALA A 53 14.44 -11.73 -9.85
N ALA A 54 14.78 -12.02 -11.10
CA ALA A 54 14.88 -13.38 -11.62
C ALA A 54 15.97 -14.19 -10.91
N LYS A 55 17.17 -13.60 -10.70
CA LYS A 55 18.27 -14.24 -9.95
C LYS A 55 17.86 -14.59 -8.52
N LEU A 56 17.22 -13.64 -7.83
CA LEU A 56 16.76 -13.85 -6.45
C LEU A 56 15.60 -14.85 -6.36
N LEU A 57 14.76 -14.95 -7.40
CA LEU A 57 13.69 -15.94 -7.44
C LEU A 57 14.23 -17.35 -7.69
N ALA A 58 15.28 -17.48 -8.51
CA ALA A 58 15.90 -18.76 -8.84
C ALA A 58 16.69 -19.36 -7.67
N ASP A 59 17.26 -18.52 -6.78
CA ASP A 59 17.99 -18.97 -5.60
C ASP A 59 17.36 -18.45 -4.29
N PRO A 60 16.52 -19.27 -3.63
CA PRO A 60 15.91 -18.92 -2.35
C PRO A 60 16.91 -18.65 -1.22
N ALA A 61 18.08 -19.28 -1.23
CA ALA A 61 19.10 -19.10 -0.21
C ALA A 61 19.77 -17.73 -0.34
N LEU A 62 20.10 -17.33 -1.58
CA LEU A 62 20.58 -15.98 -1.88
C LEU A 62 19.56 -14.93 -1.46
N LEU A 63 18.28 -15.11 -1.80
CA LEU A 63 17.22 -14.18 -1.39
C LEU A 63 17.13 -14.04 0.14
N ALA A 64 17.21 -15.14 0.88
CA ALA A 64 17.17 -15.11 2.34
C ALA A 64 18.36 -14.31 2.92
N ARG A 65 19.57 -14.53 2.41
CA ARG A 65 20.78 -13.80 2.82
C ARG A 65 20.68 -12.31 2.50
N THR A 66 20.35 -11.96 1.24
CA THR A 66 20.20 -10.57 0.82
C THR A 66 19.13 -9.84 1.65
N ARG A 67 18.01 -10.50 1.97
CA ARG A 67 16.99 -9.92 2.86
C ARG A 67 17.51 -9.68 4.27
N ALA A 68 18.23 -10.64 4.85
CA ALA A 68 18.81 -10.49 6.19
C ALA A 68 19.81 -9.32 6.24
N GLU A 69 20.71 -9.23 5.26
CA GLU A 69 21.69 -8.16 5.15
C GLU A 69 21.04 -6.78 4.97
N VAL A 70 20.11 -6.65 4.03
CA VAL A 70 19.40 -5.38 3.75
C VAL A 70 18.58 -4.95 4.96
N SER A 71 17.89 -5.87 5.64
CA SER A 71 17.12 -5.53 6.84
C SER A 71 18.01 -5.05 7.99
N ALA A 72 19.18 -5.67 8.18
CA ALA A 72 20.18 -5.22 9.15
C ALA A 72 20.73 -3.83 8.78
N ALA A 73 21.00 -3.57 7.50
CA ALA A 73 21.44 -2.25 7.04
C ALA A 73 20.35 -1.18 7.25
N ILE A 74 19.11 -1.49 6.93
CA ILE A 74 17.95 -0.63 7.14
C ILE A 74 17.71 -0.33 8.63
N ALA A 75 18.02 -1.27 9.53
CA ALA A 75 17.90 -1.08 10.96
C ALA A 75 18.94 -0.09 11.54
N LYS A 76 20.09 0.04 10.88
CA LYS A 76 21.14 1.00 11.25
C LYS A 76 20.83 2.45 10.83
N LEU A 77 19.92 2.66 9.88
CA LEU A 77 19.53 3.98 9.42
C LEU A 77 18.69 4.73 10.48
N PRO A 78 18.89 6.05 10.67
CA PRO A 78 18.15 6.79 11.68
C PRO A 78 16.65 6.85 11.33
N ALA A 79 15.80 6.84 12.36
CA ALA A 79 14.35 6.86 12.19
C ALA A 79 13.84 8.11 11.43
N SER A 80 14.61 9.21 11.44
CA SER A 80 14.33 10.43 10.67
C SER A 80 14.40 10.22 9.15
N SER A 81 15.15 9.23 8.67
CA SER A 81 15.25 8.93 7.23
C SER A 81 14.05 8.16 6.68
N LYS A 82 13.14 7.71 7.54
CA LYS A 82 11.86 7.11 7.14
C LYS A 82 10.76 8.13 7.45
N GLY A 83 10.25 8.82 6.42
CA GLY A 83 9.12 9.75 6.51
C GLY A 83 7.79 9.13 6.98
N VAL A 84 7.81 7.90 7.47
CA VAL A 84 6.72 7.21 8.14
C VAL A 84 7.05 7.21 9.62
N GLN A 85 6.42 8.11 10.39
CA GLN A 85 6.54 8.04 11.84
C GLN A 85 6.09 6.64 12.30
N ALA A 86 6.96 5.95 13.04
CA ALA A 86 6.60 4.70 13.68
C ALA A 86 5.40 4.96 14.59
N ARG A 87 4.21 4.52 14.17
CA ARG A 87 3.03 4.52 15.03
C ARG A 87 3.39 3.63 16.23
N LYS A 88 3.65 4.22 17.40
CA LYS A 88 3.67 3.48 18.67
C LYS A 88 2.33 2.77 18.75
N SER A 89 2.31 1.45 18.59
CA SER A 89 1.13 0.67 18.92
C SER A 89 0.93 0.81 20.43
N ARG A 90 0.08 1.75 20.85
CA ARG A 90 -0.54 1.67 22.16
C ARG A 90 -1.35 0.38 22.11
N ARG A 91 -0.84 -0.69 22.72
CA ARG A 91 -1.66 -1.83 23.13
C ARG A 91 -2.73 -1.25 24.05
N ARG A 92 -3.89 -0.87 23.50
CA ARG A 92 -5.09 -0.73 24.32
C ARG A 92 -5.44 -2.16 24.72
N ALA A 93 -5.28 -2.45 26.01
CA ALA A 93 -5.95 -3.59 26.62
C ALA A 93 -7.42 -3.53 26.19
N LYS A 94 -7.95 -4.66 25.67
CA LYS A 94 -9.39 -4.82 25.46
C LYS A 94 -10.07 -4.64 26.82
N SER A 95 -10.61 -3.46 27.11
CA SER A 95 -11.65 -3.34 28.12
C SER A 95 -12.92 -3.94 27.51
N ALA A 96 -13.32 -5.10 28.02
CA ALA A 96 -14.59 -5.73 27.68
C ALA A 96 -15.73 -4.74 27.93
N THR A 97 -16.46 -4.37 26.89
CA THR A 97 -17.76 -3.72 27.03
C THR A 97 -18.77 -4.82 27.33
N PRO A 98 -19.51 -4.79 28.45
CA PRO A 98 -20.60 -5.73 28.66
C PRO A 98 -21.72 -5.43 27.65
N ALA A 99 -22.37 -6.50 27.18
CA ALA A 99 -23.44 -6.46 26.19
C ALA A 99 -24.61 -5.54 26.66
N PRO A 100 -25.28 -4.82 25.75
CA PRO A 100 -26.50 -4.10 26.09
C PRO A 100 -27.60 -5.11 26.51
N PRO A 101 -28.44 -4.77 27.50
CA PRO A 101 -29.54 -5.63 27.90
C PRO A 101 -30.56 -5.75 26.76
N ALA A 102 -31.10 -6.96 26.59
CA ALA A 102 -32.15 -7.26 25.63
C ALA A 102 -33.36 -6.35 25.87
N HIS A 103 -33.85 -5.71 24.82
CA HIS A 103 -35.14 -5.03 24.84
C HIS A 103 -36.22 -6.11 24.87
N GLU A 104 -36.80 -6.31 26.05
CA GLU A 104 -37.99 -7.13 26.24
C GLU A 104 -39.18 -6.43 25.57
N GLU A 105 -39.73 -7.08 24.54
CA GLU A 105 -41.03 -6.75 23.97
C GLU A 105 -42.09 -6.78 25.07
N VAL A 106 -42.63 -5.62 25.43
CA VAL A 106 -43.92 -5.56 26.14
C VAL A 106 -44.98 -5.18 25.13
N LEU A 107 -45.65 -6.23 24.62
CA LEU A 107 -47.01 -6.15 24.11
C LEU A 107 -47.90 -5.43 25.13
N ARG A 108 -48.43 -4.25 24.76
CA ARG A 108 -49.83 -3.83 24.99
C ARG A 108 -50.25 -2.84 23.91
#